data_AF-A0A1Z7WX56-F1
#
_entry.id   AF-A0A1Z7WX56-F1
#
_cell.length_a   1.000
_cell.length_b   1.000
_cell.length_c   1.000
_cell.angle_alpha   90.00
_cell.angle_beta   90.00
_cell.angle_gamma   90.00
#
_symmetry.space_group_name_H-M   'P 1'
#
loop_
_entity.id
_entity.type
_entity.pdbx_description
1 polymer ?
#
loop_
_entity_poly.entity_id
_entity_poly.type
_entity_poly.pdbx_seq_one_letter_code
_entity_poly.pdbx_strand_id
1 'polypeptide(L)'
;MKNSIFENIIAGSYSLVLHIGLVALFVMGMNTQTRPVMVQPHVDIVKATVIDENSILAEMVRQQEVEQKQRKAEEDRQKKVDKQLAETEKELARKEQEVLAQQERAKIEQQQRELKAKEQKDKIHKLEQERKVQEQKRLKAEQARIVEEERQQQAEQASLVAEERKQKIEEERRAAEEKKRLAEADRKAEEQRKQDAEKARKLAEEKKRKAEADRKAAELRKVEEERKAQIAEADRLLQESLAQEQREQESRRIAGVVNQYAILIKQRIKRYWIRPTGKSDDLVTTVKVSLIPGGDVKSVIIVKSSGDQIFDRSVENAVFKAAPMPWPTDPEAAAQIKELQINFTATR
;
A
#
# COMPACT_ATOMS: atom_id res chain seq x y z
N MET A 1 -7.14 50.99 20.67
CA MET A 1 -8.62 50.96 20.69
C MET A 1 -9.17 51.51 19.38
N LYS A 2 -9.10 50.74 18.30
CA LYS A 2 -9.74 51.01 17.01
C LYS A 2 -9.74 49.65 16.32
N ASN A 3 -10.93 49.05 16.15
CA ASN A 3 -11.28 48.03 15.15
C ASN A 3 -12.59 47.27 15.48
N SER A 4 -13.20 47.44 16.67
CA SER A 4 -14.49 46.79 16.98
C SER A 4 -15.69 47.34 16.21
N ILE A 5 -15.59 48.54 15.63
CA ILE A 5 -16.67 49.16 14.86
C ILE A 5 -16.79 48.51 13.47
N PHE A 6 -15.66 48.11 12.86
CA PHE A 6 -15.67 47.48 11.53
C PHE A 6 -16.17 46.03 11.56
N GLU A 7 -15.85 45.26 12.61
CA GLU A 7 -16.34 43.89 12.76
C GLU A 7 -17.87 43.82 12.94
N ASN A 8 -18.45 44.78 13.67
CA ASN A 8 -19.91 44.85 13.84
C ASN A 8 -20.64 45.27 12.55
N ILE A 9 -20.02 46.12 11.71
CA ILE A 9 -20.57 46.49 10.40
C ILE A 9 -20.52 45.29 9.45
N ILE A 10 -19.43 44.51 9.46
CA ILE A 10 -19.28 43.30 8.65
C ILE A 10 -20.30 42.24 9.09
N ALA A 11 -20.49 42.02 10.39
CA ALA A 11 -21.51 41.09 10.91
C ALA A 11 -22.95 41.53 10.57
N GLY A 12 -23.23 42.84 10.62
CA GLY A 12 -24.51 43.39 10.20
C GLY A 12 -24.77 43.22 8.69
N SER A 13 -23.72 43.30 7.86
CA SER A 13 -23.84 43.14 6.40
C SER A 13 -24.25 41.71 6.00
N TYR A 14 -23.75 40.69 6.69
CA TYR A 14 -24.12 39.30 6.44
C TYR A 14 -25.58 39.02 6.79
N SER A 15 -26.07 39.62 7.89
CA SER A 15 -27.48 39.51 8.28
C SER A 15 -28.40 40.16 7.23
N LEU A 16 -28.02 41.34 6.72
CA LEU A 16 -28.79 42.04 5.68
C LEU A 16 -28.85 41.23 4.38
N VAL A 17 -27.73 40.65 3.95
CA VAL A 17 -27.67 39.80 2.74
C VAL A 17 -28.52 38.54 2.91
N LEU A 18 -28.50 37.91 4.09
CA LEU A 18 -29.30 36.72 4.38
C LEU A 18 -30.80 37.02 4.34
N HIS A 19 -31.22 38.17 4.90
CA HIS A 19 -32.62 38.60 4.84
C HIS A 19 -33.06 38.94 3.42
N ILE A 20 -32.22 39.61 2.63
CA ILE A 20 -32.50 39.88 1.21
C ILE A 20 -32.64 38.57 0.42
N GLY A 21 -31.79 37.57 0.71
CA GLY A 21 -31.89 36.24 0.10
C GLY A 21 -33.19 35.51 0.46
N LEU A 22 -33.62 35.58 1.72
CA LEU A 22 -34.89 35.00 2.17
C LEU A 22 -36.11 35.68 1.52
N VAL A 23 -36.08 37.01 1.41
CA VAL A 23 -37.15 37.78 0.73
C VAL A 23 -37.19 37.45 -0.77
N ALA A 24 -36.03 37.32 -1.42
CA ALA A 24 -35.96 36.92 -2.83
C ALA A 24 -36.54 35.51 -3.06
N LEU A 25 -36.23 34.56 -2.17
CA LEU A 25 -36.81 33.21 -2.20
C LEU A 25 -38.32 33.22 -1.97
N PHE A 26 -38.83 34.05 -1.05
CA PHE A 26 -40.25 34.19 -0.79
C PHE A 26 -41.00 34.77 -1.99
N VAL A 27 -40.46 35.81 -2.63
CA VAL A 27 -41.05 36.40 -3.85
C VAL A 27 -41.01 35.42 -5.02
N MET A 28 -39.95 34.63 -5.16
CA MET A 28 -39.83 33.61 -6.21
C MET A 28 -40.78 32.42 -5.99
N GLY A 29 -41.18 32.15 -4.75
CA GLY A 29 -42.17 31.12 -4.38
C GLY A 29 -43.63 31.57 -4.48
N MET A 30 -43.91 32.88 -4.53
CA MET A 30 -45.26 33.42 -4.70
C MET A 30 -45.69 33.38 -6.18
N ASN A 31 -46.04 32.20 -6.69
CA ASN A 31 -46.73 32.06 -7.95
C ASN A 31 -48.23 32.39 -7.79
N THR A 32 -48.57 33.69 -7.72
CA THR A 32 -49.96 34.13 -7.73
C THR A 32 -50.48 34.16 -9.17
N GLN A 33 -50.91 33.00 -9.66
CA GLN A 33 -51.66 32.90 -10.91
C GLN A 33 -53.08 32.43 -10.64
N THR A 34 -53.85 33.23 -9.91
CA THR A 34 -55.31 33.18 -9.94
C THR A 34 -55.78 33.93 -11.19
N ARG A 35 -55.81 33.23 -12.33
CA ARG A 35 -56.59 33.70 -13.46
C ARG A 35 -58.06 33.72 -13.01
N PRO A 36 -58.80 34.84 -13.10
CA PRO A 36 -60.23 34.78 -12.95
C PRO A 36 -60.76 33.94 -14.12
N VAL A 37 -61.09 32.69 -13.85
CA VAL A 37 -61.84 31.86 -14.79
C VAL A 37 -63.24 32.48 -14.82
N MET A 38 -63.50 33.34 -15.81
CA MET A 38 -64.87 33.62 -16.21
C MET A 38 -65.41 32.33 -16.81
N VAL A 39 -66.02 31.52 -15.94
CA VAL A 39 -66.87 30.41 -16.36
C VAL A 39 -68.09 31.07 -17.01
N GLN A 40 -68.10 31.11 -18.34
CA GLN A 40 -69.37 31.34 -19.03
C GLN A 40 -70.32 30.23 -18.58
N PRO A 41 -71.55 30.53 -18.14
CA PRO A 41 -72.50 29.51 -17.81
C PRO A 41 -72.90 28.83 -19.12
N HIS A 42 -72.15 27.79 -19.49
CA HIS A 42 -72.71 26.72 -20.28
C HIS A 42 -73.76 26.10 -19.37
N VAL A 43 -75.00 26.53 -19.55
CA VAL A 43 -76.17 25.79 -19.10
C VAL A 43 -76.06 24.42 -19.75
N ASP A 44 -75.45 23.50 -19.03
CA ASP A 44 -75.67 22.08 -19.22
C ASP A 44 -77.17 21.91 -19.07
N ILE A 45 -77.84 21.72 -20.20
CA ILE A 45 -79.26 21.40 -20.23
C ILE A 45 -79.32 20.10 -19.45
N VAL A 46 -79.70 20.19 -18.17
CA VAL A 46 -79.82 19.07 -17.25
C VAL A 46 -80.86 18.16 -17.87
N LYS A 47 -80.39 17.20 -18.68
CA LYS A 47 -81.09 15.95 -18.89
C LYS A 47 -81.11 15.33 -17.52
N ALA A 48 -82.20 15.58 -16.79
CA ALA A 48 -82.54 14.85 -15.59
C ALA A 48 -82.79 13.41 -16.03
N THR A 49 -81.70 12.67 -16.20
CA THR A 49 -81.75 11.22 -16.16
C THR A 49 -82.20 10.90 -14.74
N VAL A 50 -83.34 10.24 -14.62
CA VAL A 50 -83.78 9.69 -13.33
C VAL A 50 -82.71 8.66 -12.96
N ILE A 51 -81.79 9.06 -12.08
CA ILE A 51 -80.75 8.16 -11.58
C ILE A 51 -81.45 7.28 -10.56
N ASP A 52 -81.47 5.99 -10.86
CA ASP A 52 -82.02 4.97 -9.99
C ASP A 52 -81.23 4.92 -8.68
N GLU A 53 -81.89 5.13 -7.55
CA GLU A 53 -81.28 5.22 -6.21
C GLU A 53 -80.48 3.95 -5.86
N ASN A 54 -80.92 2.79 -6.36
CA ASN A 54 -80.21 1.52 -6.20
C ASN A 54 -78.86 1.48 -6.92
N SER A 55 -78.72 2.17 -8.07
CA SER A 55 -77.46 2.21 -8.82
C SER A 55 -76.39 3.06 -8.14
N ILE A 56 -76.80 4.13 -7.43
CA ILE A 56 -75.90 4.97 -6.62
C ILE A 56 -75.42 4.19 -5.38
N LEU A 57 -76.34 3.47 -4.72
CA LEU A 57 -75.99 2.61 -3.58
C LEU A 57 -75.01 1.50 -4.01
N ALA A 58 -75.21 0.88 -5.18
CA ALA A 58 -74.30 -0.13 -5.71
C ALA A 58 -72.90 0.43 -6.02
N GLU A 59 -72.81 1.62 -6.61
CA GLU A 59 -71.53 2.27 -6.89
C GLU A 59 -70.81 2.71 -5.61
N MET A 60 -71.53 3.16 -4.59
CA MET A 60 -70.98 3.50 -3.28
C MET A 60 -70.37 2.27 -2.58
N VAL A 61 -71.06 1.12 -2.60
CA VAL A 61 -70.53 -0.14 -2.05
C VAL A 61 -69.28 -0.57 -2.81
N ARG A 62 -69.28 -0.46 -4.15
CA ARG A 62 -68.12 -0.77 -4.98
C ARG A 62 -66.93 0.14 -4.67
N GLN A 63 -67.16 1.44 -4.48
CA GLN A 63 -66.12 2.40 -4.07
C GLN A 63 -65.56 2.05 -2.69
N GLN A 64 -66.41 1.72 -1.72
CA GLN A 64 -65.98 1.29 -0.39
C GLN A 64 -65.13 0.01 -0.43
N GLU A 65 -65.49 -0.97 -1.27
CA GLU A 65 -64.69 -2.19 -1.46
C GLU A 65 -63.31 -1.89 -2.08
N VAL A 66 -63.24 -0.99 -3.06
CA VAL A 66 -61.98 -0.56 -3.67
C VAL A 66 -61.11 0.18 -2.65
N GLU A 67 -61.68 1.10 -1.87
CA GLU A 67 -60.96 1.81 -0.81
C GLU A 67 -60.45 0.85 0.27
N GLN A 68 -61.26 -0.11 0.72
CA GLN A 68 -60.81 -1.13 1.68
C GLN A 68 -59.69 -2.00 1.11
N LYS A 69 -59.78 -2.37 -0.18
CA LYS A 69 -58.73 -3.13 -0.86
C LYS A 69 -57.44 -2.32 -0.97
N GLN A 70 -57.53 -1.02 -1.28
CA GLN A 70 -56.38 -0.11 -1.30
C GLN A 70 -55.76 0.06 0.09
N ARG A 71 -56.57 0.24 1.15
CA ARG A 71 -56.09 0.31 2.54
C ARG A 71 -55.36 -0.96 2.95
N LYS A 72 -55.93 -2.13 2.68
CA LYS A 72 -55.27 -3.42 2.95
C LYS A 72 -53.97 -3.57 2.16
N ALA A 73 -53.96 -3.20 0.88
CA ALA A 73 -52.76 -3.25 0.05
C ALA A 73 -51.65 -2.31 0.58
N GLU A 74 -52.01 -1.12 1.08
CA GLU A 74 -51.07 -0.19 1.69
C GLU A 74 -50.56 -0.69 3.05
N GLU A 75 -51.42 -1.27 3.88
CA GLU A 75 -51.01 -1.92 5.13
C GLU A 75 -50.05 -3.10 4.89
N ASP A 76 -50.32 -3.93 3.88
CA ASP A 76 -49.44 -5.03 3.50
C ASP A 76 -48.10 -4.53 2.94
N ARG A 77 -48.13 -3.43 2.17
CA ARG A 77 -46.93 -2.74 1.71
C ARG A 77 -46.11 -2.22 2.89
N GLN A 78 -46.75 -1.57 3.86
CA GLN A 78 -46.10 -1.08 5.07
C GLN A 78 -45.48 -2.22 5.88
N LYS A 79 -46.23 -3.31 6.14
CA LYS A 79 -45.71 -4.50 6.83
C LYS A 79 -44.51 -5.12 6.10
N LYS A 80 -44.51 -5.13 4.77
CA LYS A 80 -43.37 -5.62 3.99
C LYS A 80 -42.14 -4.73 4.15
N VAL A 81 -42.32 -3.41 4.13
CA VAL A 81 -41.24 -2.44 4.39
C VAL A 81 -40.70 -2.61 5.82
N ASP A 82 -41.57 -2.69 6.82
CA ASP A 82 -41.17 -2.87 8.22
C ASP A 82 -40.41 -4.19 8.42
N LYS A 83 -40.86 -5.27 7.76
CA LYS A 83 -40.15 -6.55 7.78
C LYS A 83 -38.77 -6.47 7.12
N GLN A 84 -38.67 -5.81 5.96
CA GLN A 84 -37.39 -5.60 5.28
C GLN A 84 -36.43 -4.74 6.11
N LEU A 85 -36.95 -3.73 6.80
CA LEU A 85 -36.16 -2.90 7.71
C LEU A 85 -35.63 -3.73 8.88
N ALA A 86 -36.49 -4.51 9.56
CA ALA A 86 -36.09 -5.38 10.66
C ALA A 86 -35.08 -6.46 10.24
N GLU A 87 -35.23 -7.04 9.04
CA GLU A 87 -34.25 -7.98 8.48
C GLU A 87 -32.90 -7.30 8.21
N THR A 88 -32.92 -6.09 7.67
CA THR A 88 -31.71 -5.29 7.39
C THR A 88 -31.01 -4.90 8.69
N GLU A 89 -31.73 -4.45 9.71
CA GLU A 89 -31.18 -4.13 11.03
C GLU A 89 -30.54 -5.35 11.69
N LYS A 90 -31.20 -6.52 11.59
CA LYS A 90 -30.64 -7.77 12.12
C LYS A 90 -29.39 -8.20 11.37
N GLU A 91 -29.35 -8.03 10.05
CA GLU A 91 -28.15 -8.30 9.24
C GLU A 91 -27.01 -7.34 9.61
N LEU A 92 -27.31 -6.06 9.78
CA LEU A 92 -26.32 -5.05 10.17
C LEU A 92 -25.75 -5.35 11.57
N ALA A 93 -26.61 -5.67 12.54
CA ALA A 93 -26.18 -6.05 13.89
C ALA A 93 -25.31 -7.32 13.88
N ARG A 94 -25.63 -8.30 13.03
CA ARG A 94 -24.81 -9.50 12.85
C ARG A 94 -23.45 -9.17 12.25
N LYS A 95 -23.39 -8.31 11.23
CA LYS A 95 -22.13 -7.86 10.61
C LYS A 95 -21.28 -7.07 11.60
N GLU A 96 -21.89 -6.20 12.40
CA GLU A 96 -21.20 -5.44 13.45
C GLU A 96 -20.58 -6.37 14.49
N GLN A 97 -21.34 -7.37 14.98
CA GLN A 97 -20.81 -8.39 15.88
C GLN A 97 -19.69 -9.22 15.26
N GLU A 98 -19.79 -9.57 13.98
CA GLU A 98 -18.74 -10.30 13.27
C GLU A 98 -17.45 -9.46 13.16
N VAL A 99 -17.56 -8.17 12.83
CA VAL A 99 -16.41 -7.26 12.78
C VAL A 99 -15.79 -7.09 14.16
N LEU A 100 -16.59 -6.92 15.21
CA LEU A 100 -16.08 -6.83 16.58
C LEU A 100 -15.36 -8.12 17.00
N ALA A 101 -15.93 -9.30 16.69
CA ALA A 101 -15.30 -10.58 16.96
C ALA A 101 -13.99 -10.77 16.17
N GLN A 102 -13.93 -10.31 14.91
CA GLN A 102 -12.70 -10.32 14.11
C GLN A 102 -11.64 -9.38 14.70
N GLN A 103 -12.01 -8.18 15.14
CA GLN A 103 -11.10 -7.24 15.79
C GLN A 103 -10.56 -7.79 17.12
N GLU A 104 -11.41 -8.44 17.92
CA GLU A 104 -10.99 -9.07 19.17
C GLU A 104 -10.03 -10.25 18.91
N ARG A 105 -10.34 -11.11 17.94
CA ARG A 105 -9.44 -12.18 17.50
C ARG A 105 -8.09 -11.64 17.02
N ALA A 106 -8.10 -10.57 16.21
CA ALA A 106 -6.87 -9.94 15.74
C ALA A 106 -6.03 -9.35 16.89
N LYS A 107 -6.67 -8.72 17.89
CA LYS A 107 -6.00 -8.22 19.09
C LYS A 107 -5.39 -9.36 19.92
N ILE A 108 -6.12 -10.45 20.12
CA ILE A 108 -5.63 -11.63 20.85
C ILE A 108 -4.45 -12.26 20.09
N GLU A 109 -4.55 -12.40 18.77
CA GLU A 109 -3.45 -12.94 17.96
C GLU A 109 -2.21 -12.04 18.01
N GLN A 110 -2.39 -10.71 17.93
CA GLN A 110 -1.29 -9.77 18.06
C GLN A 110 -0.62 -9.87 19.44
N GLN A 111 -1.40 -9.91 20.52
CA GLN A 111 -0.88 -10.11 21.88
C GLN A 111 -0.11 -11.43 22.00
N GLN A 112 -0.62 -12.52 21.41
CA GLN A 112 0.09 -13.80 21.40
C GLN A 112 1.40 -13.74 20.60
N ARG A 113 1.44 -13.04 19.47
CA ARG A 113 2.67 -12.84 18.68
C ARG A 113 3.68 -12.00 19.46
N GLU A 114 3.25 -10.95 20.14
CA GLU A 114 4.11 -10.12 20.99
C GLU A 114 4.67 -10.90 22.19
N LEU A 115 3.83 -11.71 22.85
CA LEU A 115 4.27 -12.59 23.94
C LEU A 115 5.31 -13.61 23.44
N LYS A 116 5.04 -14.30 22.33
CA LYS A 116 6.00 -15.24 21.72
C LYS A 116 7.30 -14.56 21.31
N ALA A 117 7.23 -13.35 20.73
CA ALA A 117 8.40 -12.58 20.36
C ALA A 117 9.22 -12.16 21.59
N LYS A 118 8.55 -11.81 22.69
CA LYS A 118 9.19 -11.49 23.97
C LYS A 118 9.86 -12.73 24.58
N GLU A 119 9.17 -13.86 24.63
CA GLU A 119 9.75 -15.15 25.08
C GLU A 119 10.96 -15.56 24.24
N GLN A 120 10.90 -15.39 22.91
CA GLN A 120 12.04 -15.65 22.03
C GLN A 120 13.21 -14.72 22.32
N LYS A 121 12.96 -13.41 22.51
CA LYS A 121 14.00 -12.45 22.89
C LYS A 121 14.62 -12.80 24.25
N ASP A 122 13.81 -13.14 25.24
CA ASP A 122 14.29 -13.52 26.58
C ASP A 122 15.12 -14.82 26.52
N LYS A 123 14.70 -15.80 25.69
CA LYS A 123 15.47 -17.02 25.45
C LYS A 123 16.80 -16.75 24.76
N ILE A 124 16.81 -15.88 23.74
CA ILE A 124 18.05 -15.47 23.05
C ILE A 124 18.99 -14.75 24.02
N HIS A 125 18.47 -13.81 24.81
CA HIS A 125 19.25 -13.08 25.80
C HIS A 125 19.83 -14.02 26.87
N LYS A 126 19.04 -14.98 27.36
CA LYS A 126 19.52 -16.00 28.31
C LYS A 126 20.61 -16.87 27.70
N LEU A 127 20.44 -17.34 26.45
CA LEU A 127 21.47 -18.11 25.74
C LEU A 127 22.75 -17.29 25.53
N GLU A 128 22.63 -16.00 25.22
CA GLU A 128 23.78 -15.11 25.07
C GLU A 128 24.53 -14.91 26.39
N GLN A 129 23.80 -14.73 27.51
CA GLN A 129 24.39 -14.66 28.84
C GLN A 129 25.09 -15.97 29.23
N GLU A 130 24.45 -17.12 28.99
CA GLU A 130 25.04 -18.44 29.23
C GLU A 130 26.33 -18.63 28.42
N ARG A 131 26.33 -18.23 27.14
CA ARG A 131 27.53 -18.26 26.28
C ARG A 131 28.64 -17.35 26.81
N LYS A 132 28.33 -16.13 27.24
CA LYS A 132 29.32 -15.19 27.83
C LYS A 132 29.93 -15.77 29.10
N VAL A 133 29.12 -16.38 29.97
CA VAL A 133 29.61 -17.05 31.19
C VAL A 133 30.49 -18.25 30.84
N GLN A 134 30.09 -19.05 29.85
CA GLN A 134 30.86 -20.22 29.42
C GLN A 134 32.20 -19.82 28.77
N GLU A 135 32.21 -18.76 27.96
CA GLU A 135 33.42 -18.18 27.38
C GLU A 135 34.36 -17.64 28.46
N GLN A 136 33.85 -16.87 29.43
CA GLN A 136 34.67 -16.42 30.57
C GLN A 136 35.25 -17.58 31.38
N LYS A 137 34.48 -18.65 31.61
CA LYS A 137 35.00 -19.86 32.29
C LYS A 137 36.12 -20.51 31.49
N ARG A 138 35.99 -20.61 30.15
CA ARG A 138 37.05 -21.15 29.29
C ARG A 138 38.31 -20.29 29.33
N LEU A 139 38.17 -18.96 29.20
CA LEU A 139 39.30 -18.03 29.29
C LEU A 139 40.02 -18.13 30.65
N LYS A 140 39.28 -18.21 31.75
CA LYS A 140 39.88 -18.40 33.09
C LYS A 140 40.58 -19.75 33.24
N ALA A 141 39.98 -20.82 32.72
CA ALA A 141 40.59 -22.16 32.75
C ALA A 141 41.87 -22.22 31.91
N GLU A 142 41.88 -21.56 30.75
CA GLU A 142 43.06 -21.46 29.89
C GLU A 142 44.17 -20.62 30.54
N GLN A 143 43.82 -19.48 31.14
CA GLN A 143 44.77 -18.65 31.90
C GLN A 143 45.37 -19.43 33.07
N ALA A 144 44.55 -20.18 33.82
CA ALA A 144 45.03 -21.02 34.92
C ALA A 144 45.99 -22.11 34.44
N ARG A 145 45.72 -22.71 33.27
CA ARG A 145 46.60 -23.72 32.67
C ARG A 145 47.94 -23.11 32.26
N ILE A 146 47.94 -21.91 31.67
CA ILE A 146 49.16 -21.19 31.31
C ILE A 146 50.01 -20.86 32.55
N VAL A 147 49.38 -20.37 33.61
CA VAL A 147 50.09 -20.04 34.87
C VAL A 147 50.67 -21.30 35.53
N GLU A 148 49.95 -22.43 35.51
CA GLU A 148 50.47 -23.70 36.02
C GLU A 148 51.64 -24.22 35.17
N GLU A 149 51.54 -24.11 33.85
CA GLU A 149 52.60 -24.50 32.92
C GLU A 149 53.86 -23.64 33.10
N GLU A 150 53.73 -22.32 33.31
CA GLU A 150 54.84 -21.43 33.68
C GLU A 150 55.44 -21.78 35.04
N ARG A 151 54.61 -22.13 36.03
CA ARG A 151 55.09 -22.52 37.36
C ARG A 151 55.87 -23.84 37.31
N GLN A 152 55.42 -24.80 36.51
CA GLN A 152 56.15 -26.05 36.28
C GLN A 152 57.48 -25.80 35.58
N GLN A 153 57.50 -24.96 34.54
CA GLN A 153 58.76 -24.57 33.88
C GLN A 153 59.72 -23.86 34.85
N GLN A 154 59.24 -22.95 35.70
CA GLN A 154 60.07 -22.29 36.70
C GLN A 154 60.62 -23.26 37.76
N ALA A 155 59.81 -24.23 38.20
CA ALA A 155 60.25 -25.26 39.14
C ALA A 155 61.29 -26.21 38.51
N GLU A 156 61.10 -26.60 37.25
CA GLU A 156 62.07 -27.38 36.49
C GLU A 156 63.38 -26.61 36.28
N GLN A 157 63.30 -25.33 35.90
CA GLN A 157 64.47 -24.45 35.76
C GLN A 157 65.21 -24.30 37.10
N ALA A 158 64.49 -24.11 38.21
CA ALA A 158 65.08 -24.01 39.54
C ALA A 158 65.73 -25.32 39.99
N SER A 159 65.12 -26.47 39.66
CA SER A 159 65.70 -27.79 39.90
C SER A 159 66.96 -28.01 39.06
N LEU A 160 66.96 -27.61 37.78
CA LEU A 160 68.12 -27.69 36.91
C LEU A 160 69.28 -26.82 37.42
N VAL A 161 68.99 -25.59 37.89
CA VAL A 161 70.02 -24.71 38.48
C VAL A 161 70.52 -25.22 39.83
N ALA A 162 69.66 -25.85 40.65
CA ALA A 162 70.07 -26.48 41.90
C ALA A 162 70.92 -27.73 41.65
N GLU A 163 70.57 -28.52 40.63
CA GLU A 163 71.34 -29.68 40.17
C GLU A 163 72.68 -29.23 39.59
N GLU A 164 72.70 -28.15 38.79
CA GLU A 164 73.93 -27.53 38.26
C GLU A 164 74.82 -26.99 39.40
N ARG A 165 74.25 -26.40 40.46
CA ARG A 165 75.01 -26.00 41.66
C ARG A 165 75.56 -27.19 42.43
N LYS A 166 74.79 -28.28 42.59
CA LYS A 166 75.27 -29.52 43.19
C LYS A 166 76.37 -30.16 42.36
N GLN A 167 76.21 -30.16 41.03
CA GLN A 167 77.22 -30.64 40.10
C GLN A 167 78.47 -29.78 40.10
N LYS A 168 78.38 -28.45 40.25
CA LYS A 168 79.54 -27.56 40.42
C LYS A 168 80.27 -27.77 41.74
N ILE A 169 79.55 -28.00 42.85
CA ILE A 169 80.14 -28.32 44.16
C ILE A 169 80.80 -29.71 44.11
N GLU A 170 80.17 -30.67 43.44
CA GLU A 170 80.73 -32.00 43.22
C GLU A 170 81.87 -31.98 42.19
N GLU A 171 81.85 -31.09 41.20
CA GLU A 171 82.95 -30.81 40.25
C GLU A 171 84.11 -30.10 40.93
N GLU A 172 83.92 -29.23 41.93
CA GLU A 172 85.04 -28.71 42.73
C GLU A 172 85.64 -29.80 43.62
N ARG A 173 84.79 -30.69 44.17
CA ARG A 173 85.23 -31.87 44.92
C ARG A 173 85.94 -32.89 44.03
N ARG A 174 85.51 -33.02 42.76
CA ARG A 174 86.10 -33.91 41.76
C ARG A 174 87.21 -33.27 40.94
N ALA A 175 87.34 -31.95 40.81
CA ALA A 175 88.52 -31.30 40.23
C ALA A 175 89.73 -31.43 41.16
N ALA A 176 89.50 -31.65 42.45
CA ALA A 176 90.51 -32.12 43.39
C ALA A 176 90.89 -33.61 43.20
N GLU A 177 90.04 -34.41 42.56
CA GLU A 177 90.21 -35.87 42.41
C GLU A 177 90.52 -36.33 40.96
N GLU A 178 90.15 -35.53 39.96
CA GLU A 178 90.03 -35.90 38.55
C GLU A 178 90.87 -34.98 37.65
N LYS A 179 92.07 -34.65 38.15
CA LYS A 179 93.30 -34.61 37.34
C LYS A 179 93.72 -36.02 36.87
N LYS A 180 92.84 -37.02 37.03
CA LYS A 180 92.93 -38.40 36.58
C LYS A 180 91.69 -38.77 35.75
N ARG A 181 91.89 -38.86 34.44
CA ARG A 181 91.07 -39.58 33.43
C ARG A 181 89.91 -38.84 32.77
N LEU A 182 90.28 -38.08 31.73
CA LEU A 182 89.69 -38.11 30.38
C LEU A 182 88.46 -39.02 30.16
N ALA A 183 87.31 -38.40 29.82
CA ALA A 183 86.42 -38.79 28.72
C ALA A 183 85.15 -37.91 28.68
N GLU A 184 85.10 -36.86 27.87
CA GLU A 184 83.83 -36.18 27.55
C GLU A 184 83.87 -35.58 26.13
N ALA A 185 83.65 -36.44 25.13
CA ALA A 185 83.49 -36.05 23.73
C ALA A 185 82.05 -36.20 23.20
N ASP A 186 81.08 -36.62 24.03
CA ASP A 186 79.75 -37.01 23.54
C ASP A 186 78.55 -36.18 24.07
N ARG A 187 78.76 -35.19 24.95
CA ARG A 187 77.63 -34.44 25.57
C ARG A 187 77.18 -33.18 24.82
N LYS A 188 77.95 -32.71 23.82
CA LYS A 188 77.64 -31.47 23.05
C LYS A 188 76.79 -31.68 21.79
N ALA A 189 76.66 -32.91 21.28
CA ALA A 189 75.90 -33.19 20.05
C ALA A 189 74.39 -33.41 20.28
N GLU A 190 74.00 -33.87 21.48
CA GLU A 190 72.61 -34.17 21.84
C GLU A 190 71.82 -32.90 22.24
N GLU A 191 72.48 -31.95 22.89
CA GLU A 191 71.91 -30.66 23.34
C GLU A 191 71.52 -29.75 22.16
N GLN A 192 72.35 -29.74 21.11
CA GLN A 192 72.12 -28.94 19.90
C GLN A 192 70.90 -29.46 19.10
N ARG A 193 70.71 -30.78 19.03
CA ARG A 193 69.55 -31.40 18.37
C ARG A 193 68.22 -31.15 19.10
N LYS A 194 68.23 -31.03 20.43
CA LYS A 194 67.02 -30.69 21.20
C LYS A 194 66.62 -29.23 21.03
N GLN A 195 67.58 -28.29 21.00
CA GLN A 195 67.27 -26.87 20.79
C GLN A 195 66.76 -26.55 19.38
N ASP A 196 67.27 -27.23 18.35
CA ASP A 196 66.81 -27.05 16.98
C ASP A 196 65.42 -27.68 16.75
N ALA A 197 65.11 -28.80 17.42
CA ALA A 197 63.79 -29.41 17.39
C ALA A 197 62.71 -28.56 18.10
N GLU A 198 63.07 -27.87 19.20
CA GLU A 198 62.14 -27.01 19.93
C GLU A 198 61.83 -25.71 19.18
N LYS A 199 62.85 -25.10 18.54
CA LYS A 199 62.66 -23.93 17.66
C LYS A 199 61.81 -24.27 16.43
N ALA A 200 62.01 -25.44 15.84
CA ALA A 200 61.19 -25.91 14.72
C ALA A 200 59.72 -26.12 15.12
N ARG A 201 59.46 -26.59 16.35
CA ARG A 201 58.10 -26.78 16.87
C ARG A 201 57.39 -25.45 17.15
N LYS A 202 58.07 -24.47 17.78
CA LYS A 202 57.50 -23.13 18.02
C LYS A 202 57.17 -22.38 16.72
N LEU A 203 58.04 -22.48 15.71
CA LEU A 203 57.81 -21.85 14.40
C LEU A 203 56.63 -22.49 13.63
N ALA A 204 56.44 -23.82 13.78
CA ALA A 204 55.31 -24.52 13.18
C ALA A 204 53.97 -24.17 13.85
N GLU A 205 53.97 -23.94 15.16
CA GLU A 205 52.78 -23.57 15.92
C GLU A 205 52.36 -22.11 15.67
N GLU A 206 53.31 -21.18 15.57
CA GLU A 206 53.02 -19.79 15.19
C GLU A 206 52.45 -19.70 13.77
N LYS A 207 52.98 -20.48 12.81
CA LYS A 207 52.44 -20.56 11.45
C LYS A 207 51.01 -21.10 11.40
N LYS A 208 50.69 -22.12 12.23
CA LYS A 208 49.31 -22.63 12.33
C LYS A 208 48.36 -21.58 12.91
N ARG A 209 48.79 -20.82 13.92
CA ARG A 209 47.96 -19.79 14.57
C ARG A 209 47.68 -18.60 13.65
N LYS A 210 48.66 -18.16 12.85
CA LYS A 210 48.46 -17.15 11.80
C LYS A 210 47.50 -17.65 10.71
N ALA A 211 47.70 -18.87 10.21
CA ALA A 211 46.82 -19.45 9.19
C ALA A 211 45.36 -19.60 9.65
N GLU A 212 45.13 -19.94 10.93
CA GLU A 212 43.78 -20.02 11.49
C GLU A 212 43.15 -18.63 11.69
N ALA A 213 43.92 -17.64 12.14
CA ALA A 213 43.47 -16.26 12.27
C ALA A 213 43.09 -15.64 10.91
N ASP A 214 43.92 -15.87 9.88
CA ASP A 214 43.66 -15.42 8.52
C ASP A 214 42.41 -16.10 7.92
N ARG A 215 42.20 -17.39 8.21
CA ARG A 215 40.99 -18.12 7.77
C ARG A 215 39.72 -17.56 8.42
N LYS A 216 39.74 -17.28 9.73
CA LYS A 216 38.60 -16.67 10.44
C LYS A 216 38.32 -15.24 9.97
N ALA A 217 39.36 -14.45 9.71
CA ALA A 217 39.22 -13.10 9.17
C ALA A 217 38.64 -13.12 7.74
N ALA A 218 39.05 -14.07 6.90
CA ALA A 218 38.48 -14.27 5.57
C ALA A 218 37.01 -14.70 5.61
N GLU A 219 36.63 -15.58 6.54
CA GLU A 219 35.26 -16.04 6.74
C GLU A 219 34.33 -14.90 7.21
N LEU A 220 34.77 -14.09 8.18
CA LEU A 220 34.02 -12.91 8.63
C LEU A 220 33.80 -11.88 7.52
N ARG A 221 34.82 -11.67 6.65
CA ARG A 221 34.68 -10.78 5.50
C ARG A 221 33.63 -11.28 4.50
N LYS A 222 33.61 -12.58 4.22
CA LYS A 222 32.60 -13.19 3.33
C LYS A 222 31.19 -13.04 3.88
N VAL A 223 30.98 -13.31 5.17
CA VAL A 223 29.66 -13.18 5.81
C VAL A 223 29.17 -11.74 5.81
N GLU A 224 30.05 -10.77 6.07
CA GLU A 224 29.67 -9.34 6.02
C GLU A 224 29.40 -8.85 4.60
N GLU A 225 30.12 -9.36 3.60
CA GLU A 225 29.89 -9.07 2.19
C GLU A 225 28.56 -9.68 1.71
N GLU A 226 28.26 -10.93 2.07
CA GLU A 226 26.96 -11.56 1.80
C GLU A 226 25.81 -10.81 2.48
N ARG A 227 25.97 -10.38 3.73
CA ARG A 227 24.97 -9.58 4.45
C ARG A 227 24.72 -8.24 3.76
N LYS A 228 25.79 -7.55 3.32
CA LYS A 228 25.68 -6.30 2.58
C LYS A 228 25.02 -6.50 1.22
N ALA A 229 25.34 -7.58 0.52
CA ALA A 229 24.70 -7.93 -0.75
C ALA A 229 23.20 -8.19 -0.57
N GLN A 230 22.80 -8.94 0.46
CA GLN A 230 21.39 -9.19 0.77
C GLN A 230 20.62 -7.91 1.12
N ILE A 231 21.22 -7.01 1.90
CA ILE A 231 20.59 -5.71 2.22
C ILE A 231 20.44 -4.86 0.96
N ALA A 232 21.48 -4.78 0.13
CA ALA A 232 21.44 -4.01 -1.11
C ALA A 232 20.42 -4.57 -2.11
N GLU A 233 20.28 -5.89 -2.19
CA GLU A 233 19.25 -6.54 -3.02
C GLU A 233 17.84 -6.28 -2.50
N ALA A 234 17.63 -6.38 -1.17
CA ALA A 234 16.35 -6.06 -0.55
C ALA A 234 15.95 -4.58 -0.76
N ASP A 235 16.90 -3.66 -0.62
CA ASP A 235 16.69 -2.23 -0.88
C ASP A 235 16.36 -1.97 -2.36
N ARG A 236 17.05 -2.65 -3.29
CA ARG A 236 16.76 -2.55 -4.73
C ARG A 236 15.36 -3.05 -5.05
N LEU A 237 14.96 -4.20 -4.50
CA LEU A 237 13.63 -4.77 -4.69
C LEU A 237 12.54 -3.85 -4.14
N LEU A 238 12.78 -3.25 -2.96
CA LEU A 238 11.85 -2.29 -2.36
C LEU A 238 11.72 -1.03 -3.23
N GLN A 239 12.82 -0.48 -3.72
CA GLN A 239 12.80 0.68 -4.61
C GLN A 239 12.09 0.38 -5.93
N GLU A 240 12.31 -0.79 -6.51
CA GLU A 240 11.62 -1.23 -7.73
C GLU A 240 10.12 -1.37 -7.51
N SER A 241 9.71 -1.98 -6.40
CA SER A 241 8.29 -2.11 -6.03
C SER A 241 7.62 -0.75 -5.83
N LEU A 242 8.29 0.18 -5.13
CA LEU A 242 7.77 1.54 -4.92
C LEU A 242 7.66 2.31 -6.25
N ALA A 243 8.68 2.19 -7.11
CA ALA A 243 8.67 2.83 -8.42
C ALA A 243 7.59 2.24 -9.35
N GLN A 244 7.30 0.94 -9.24
CA GLN A 244 6.20 0.32 -9.96
C GLN A 244 4.85 0.81 -9.44
N GLU A 245 4.65 0.84 -8.12
CA GLU A 245 3.42 1.34 -7.52
C GLU A 245 3.14 2.79 -7.93
N GLN A 246 4.15 3.66 -7.88
CA GLN A 246 4.04 5.04 -8.33
C GLN A 246 3.63 5.15 -9.80
N ARG A 247 4.22 4.34 -10.69
CA ARG A 247 3.84 4.30 -12.11
C ARG A 247 2.42 3.82 -12.32
N GLU A 248 1.96 2.83 -11.54
CA GLU A 248 0.59 2.34 -11.61
C GLU A 248 -0.41 3.39 -11.12
N GLN A 249 -0.12 4.06 -10.00
CA GLN A 249 -0.96 5.14 -9.48
C GLN A 249 -1.06 6.30 -10.47
N GLU A 250 0.06 6.70 -11.07
CA GLU A 250 0.09 7.77 -12.07
C GLU A 250 -0.68 7.39 -13.33
N SER A 251 -0.49 6.17 -13.83
CA SER A 251 -1.25 5.63 -14.96
C SER A 251 -2.75 5.63 -14.68
N ARG A 252 -3.18 5.24 -13.48
CA ARG A 252 -4.60 5.30 -13.06
C ARG A 252 -5.11 6.75 -13.03
N ARG A 253 -4.33 7.69 -12.50
CA ARG A 253 -4.68 9.12 -12.48
C ARG A 253 -4.89 9.63 -13.90
N ILE A 254 -3.92 9.39 -14.78
CA ILE A 254 -3.96 9.80 -16.19
C ILE A 254 -5.14 9.16 -16.90
N ALA A 255 -5.36 7.85 -16.74
CA ALA A 255 -6.49 7.15 -17.34
C ALA A 255 -7.85 7.74 -16.87
N GLY A 256 -7.96 8.12 -15.59
CA GLY A 256 -9.12 8.82 -15.05
C GLY A 256 -9.38 10.15 -15.76
N VAL A 257 -8.34 10.98 -15.90
CA VAL A 257 -8.41 12.26 -16.64
C VAL A 257 -8.78 12.01 -18.10
N VAL A 258 -8.11 11.07 -18.77
CA VAL A 258 -8.38 10.72 -20.18
C VAL A 258 -9.83 10.30 -20.36
N ASN A 259 -10.38 9.45 -19.49
CA ASN A 259 -11.77 9.02 -19.55
C ASN A 259 -12.76 10.18 -19.36
N GLN A 260 -12.49 11.07 -18.40
CA GLN A 260 -13.32 12.26 -18.19
C GLN A 260 -13.37 13.12 -19.46
N TYR A 261 -12.22 13.41 -20.06
CA TYR A 261 -12.16 14.21 -21.28
C TYR A 261 -12.74 13.47 -22.49
N ALA A 262 -12.56 12.15 -22.60
CA ALA A 262 -13.19 11.35 -23.64
C ALA A 262 -14.72 11.44 -23.60
N ILE A 263 -15.33 11.46 -22.40
CA ILE A 263 -16.77 11.68 -22.23
C ILE A 263 -17.16 13.09 -22.67
N LEU A 264 -16.43 14.12 -22.25
CA LEU A 264 -16.70 15.52 -22.62
C LEU A 264 -16.58 15.74 -24.14
N ILE A 265 -15.58 15.13 -24.77
CA ILE A 265 -15.36 15.15 -26.22
C ILE A 265 -16.54 14.49 -26.93
N LYS A 266 -16.93 13.27 -26.52
CA LYS A 266 -18.08 12.57 -27.08
C LYS A 266 -19.36 13.40 -26.96
N GLN A 267 -19.62 14.00 -25.79
CA GLN A 267 -20.78 14.87 -25.57
C GLN A 267 -20.73 16.11 -26.46
N ARG A 268 -19.56 16.74 -26.60
CA ARG A 268 -19.40 17.90 -27.47
C ARG A 268 -19.69 17.55 -28.93
N ILE A 269 -19.13 16.47 -29.46
CA ILE A 269 -19.39 16.02 -30.82
C ILE A 269 -20.87 15.70 -31.01
N LYS A 270 -21.49 14.99 -30.05
CA LYS A 270 -22.93 14.68 -30.09
C LYS A 270 -23.80 15.94 -30.19
N ARG A 271 -23.42 17.06 -29.56
CA ARG A 271 -24.17 18.33 -29.65
C ARG A 271 -24.16 18.95 -31.06
N TYR A 272 -23.09 18.74 -31.82
CA TYR A 272 -22.95 19.25 -33.19
C TYR A 272 -23.36 18.23 -34.26
N TRP A 273 -23.72 17.00 -33.86
CA TRP A 273 -24.03 15.93 -34.78
C TRP A 273 -25.48 16.00 -35.28
N ILE A 274 -25.64 16.25 -36.58
CA ILE A 274 -26.93 16.26 -37.26
C ILE A 274 -27.20 14.84 -37.77
N ARG A 275 -28.06 14.10 -37.07
CA ARG A 275 -28.38 12.72 -37.44
C ARG A 275 -29.22 12.68 -38.72
N PRO A 276 -28.78 11.98 -39.78
CA PRO A 276 -29.59 11.79 -40.98
C PRO A 276 -30.89 11.03 -40.63
N THR A 277 -32.02 11.49 -41.14
CA THR A 277 -33.32 10.84 -40.94
C THR A 277 -33.56 9.80 -42.04
N GLY A 278 -33.68 8.53 -41.69
CA GLY A 278 -34.03 7.47 -42.64
C GLY A 278 -33.32 6.16 -42.32
N LYS A 279 -34.11 5.08 -42.22
CA LYS A 279 -33.75 3.65 -42.09
C LYS A 279 -32.28 3.36 -41.82
N SER A 280 -31.88 3.33 -40.55
CA SER A 280 -31.03 2.27 -39.97
C SER A 280 -30.61 2.63 -38.55
N ASP A 281 -31.39 2.19 -37.57
CA ASP A 281 -31.04 2.30 -36.15
C ASP A 281 -29.77 1.50 -35.77
N ASP A 282 -29.28 0.67 -36.71
CA ASP A 282 -28.14 -0.23 -36.57
C ASP A 282 -26.84 0.25 -37.26
N LEU A 283 -26.80 1.45 -37.84
CA LEU A 283 -25.55 1.95 -38.43
C LEU A 283 -24.51 2.24 -37.35
N VAL A 284 -23.32 1.73 -37.58
CA VAL A 284 -22.15 1.99 -36.75
C VAL A 284 -20.99 2.43 -37.63
N THR A 285 -20.45 3.61 -37.38
CA THR A 285 -19.21 4.07 -38.01
C THR A 285 -18.15 4.31 -36.94
N THR A 286 -16.93 3.89 -37.22
CA THR A 286 -15.78 4.08 -36.32
C THR A 286 -14.84 5.08 -36.96
N VAL A 287 -14.56 6.15 -36.24
CA VAL A 287 -13.74 7.26 -36.72
C VAL A 287 -12.54 7.46 -35.80
N LYS A 288 -11.35 7.56 -36.39
CA LYS A 288 -10.12 7.98 -35.73
C LYS A 288 -9.97 9.48 -35.91
N VAL A 289 -9.96 10.21 -34.80
CA VAL A 289 -9.80 11.66 -34.75
C VAL A 289 -8.41 11.98 -34.21
N SER A 290 -7.67 12.80 -34.94
CA SER A 290 -6.38 13.33 -34.48
C SER A 290 -6.56 14.79 -34.08
N LEU A 291 -6.14 15.13 -32.87
CA LEU A 291 -6.28 16.46 -32.29
C LEU A 291 -4.92 17.13 -32.13
N ILE A 292 -4.90 18.46 -32.29
CA ILE A 292 -3.75 19.33 -32.05
C ILE A 292 -3.86 19.85 -30.60
N PRO A 293 -2.73 20.08 -29.89
CA PRO A 293 -2.75 20.79 -28.61
C PRO A 293 -3.57 22.08 -28.71
N GLY A 294 -4.56 22.23 -27.83
CA GLY A 294 -5.57 23.31 -27.92
C GLY A 294 -6.97 22.81 -28.31
N GLY A 295 -7.10 21.54 -28.73
CA GLY A 295 -8.37 20.90 -29.00
C GLY A 295 -8.87 21.03 -30.44
N ASP A 296 -8.09 21.61 -31.34
CA ASP A 296 -8.43 21.67 -32.75
C ASP A 296 -8.26 20.31 -33.44
N VAL A 297 -9.09 20.06 -34.45
CA VAL A 297 -9.08 18.80 -35.20
C VAL A 297 -8.03 18.89 -36.30
N LYS A 298 -7.02 18.01 -36.24
CA LYS A 298 -5.99 17.86 -37.29
C LYS A 298 -6.53 17.08 -38.48
N SER A 299 -7.11 15.92 -38.21
CA SER A 299 -7.62 15.01 -39.23
C SER A 299 -8.67 14.06 -38.68
N VAL A 300 -9.55 13.61 -39.57
CA VAL A 300 -10.62 12.66 -39.29
C VAL A 300 -10.51 11.54 -40.32
N ILE A 301 -10.37 10.30 -39.85
CA ILE A 301 -10.21 9.13 -40.70
C ILE A 301 -11.28 8.10 -40.32
N ILE A 302 -12.09 7.68 -41.28
CA ILE A 302 -13.06 6.60 -41.07
C ILE A 302 -12.31 5.27 -41.10
N VAL A 303 -12.28 4.58 -39.96
CA VAL A 303 -11.63 3.26 -39.81
C VAL A 303 -12.57 2.16 -40.23
N LYS A 304 -13.86 2.31 -39.91
CA LYS A 304 -14.92 1.37 -40.30
C LYS A 304 -16.13 2.17 -40.75
N SER A 305 -16.44 2.11 -42.03
CA SER A 305 -17.63 2.74 -42.61
C SER A 305 -18.91 2.05 -42.13
N SER A 306 -19.98 2.82 -42.00
CA SER A 306 -21.31 2.31 -41.71
C SER A 306 -21.99 1.63 -42.89
N GLY A 307 -21.46 1.78 -44.10
CA GLY A 307 -22.12 1.36 -45.34
C GLY A 307 -23.04 2.43 -45.94
N ASP A 308 -23.28 3.54 -45.24
CA ASP A 308 -23.97 4.73 -45.76
C ASP A 308 -23.04 5.95 -45.73
N GLN A 309 -22.77 6.50 -46.93
CA GLN A 309 -21.92 7.68 -47.09
C GLN A 309 -22.53 8.94 -46.46
N ILE A 310 -23.86 9.05 -46.38
CA ILE A 310 -24.53 10.21 -45.78
C ILE A 310 -24.31 10.19 -44.26
N PHE A 311 -24.40 9.02 -43.64
CA PHE A 311 -24.12 8.83 -42.22
C PHE A 311 -22.65 9.12 -41.90
N ASP A 312 -21.73 8.54 -42.66
CA ASP A 312 -20.30 8.73 -42.47
C ASP A 312 -19.89 10.22 -42.62
N ARG A 313 -20.40 10.90 -43.66
CA ARG A 313 -20.15 12.34 -43.88
C ARG A 313 -20.76 13.22 -42.80
N SER A 314 -21.92 12.84 -42.26
CA SER A 314 -22.53 13.55 -41.13
C SER A 314 -21.64 13.47 -39.88
N VAL A 315 -21.09 12.29 -39.58
CA VAL A 315 -20.18 12.09 -38.46
C VAL A 315 -18.89 12.88 -38.65
N GLU A 316 -18.28 12.84 -39.83
CA GLU A 316 -17.08 13.62 -40.15
C GLU A 316 -17.31 15.12 -39.93
N ASN A 317 -18.41 15.67 -40.46
CA ASN A 317 -18.78 17.07 -40.27
C ASN A 317 -19.02 17.43 -38.80
N ALA A 318 -19.63 16.53 -38.03
CA ALA A 318 -19.87 16.76 -36.60
C ALA A 318 -18.56 16.87 -35.81
N VAL A 319 -17.55 16.06 -36.16
CA VAL A 319 -16.23 16.09 -35.54
C VAL A 319 -15.54 17.42 -35.85
N PHE A 320 -15.52 17.87 -37.11
CA PHE A 320 -14.91 19.16 -37.47
C PHE A 320 -15.63 20.35 -36.83
N LYS A 321 -16.98 20.36 -36.82
CA LYS A 321 -17.78 21.44 -36.19
C LYS A 321 -17.62 21.51 -34.67
N ALA A 322 -17.21 20.42 -34.03
CA ALA A 322 -17.01 20.38 -32.60
C ALA A 322 -15.71 21.04 -32.13
N ALA A 323 -14.80 21.43 -33.03
CA ALA A 323 -13.59 22.16 -32.69
C ALA A 323 -13.89 23.57 -32.11
N PRO A 324 -13.11 24.07 -31.13
CA PRO A 324 -12.08 23.37 -30.37
C PRO A 324 -12.70 22.45 -29.29
N MET A 325 -12.15 21.27 -29.12
CA MET A 325 -12.57 20.28 -28.13
C MET A 325 -11.93 20.52 -26.75
N PRO A 326 -12.55 20.04 -25.66
CA PRO A 326 -11.94 20.11 -24.33
C PRO A 326 -10.60 19.37 -24.33
N TRP A 327 -9.55 20.03 -23.84
CA TRP A 327 -8.18 19.55 -23.85
C TRP A 327 -7.62 19.47 -22.43
N PRO A 328 -7.02 18.35 -21.99
CA PRO A 328 -6.39 18.26 -20.67
C PRO A 328 -5.18 19.18 -20.54
N THR A 329 -5.01 19.78 -19.35
CA THR A 329 -3.80 20.53 -19.00
C THR A 329 -2.61 19.61 -18.74
N ASP A 330 -2.87 18.38 -18.26
CA ASP A 330 -1.85 17.37 -18.00
C ASP A 330 -1.22 16.89 -19.33
N PRO A 331 0.11 17.04 -19.54
CA PRO A 331 0.78 16.67 -20.77
C PRO A 331 0.68 15.18 -21.13
N GLU A 332 0.67 14.28 -20.14
CA GLU A 332 0.59 12.83 -20.38
C GLU A 332 -0.82 12.42 -20.78
N ALA A 333 -1.84 12.95 -20.10
CA ALA A 333 -3.23 12.76 -20.51
C ALA A 333 -3.51 13.36 -21.89
N ALA A 334 -2.96 14.56 -22.16
CA ALA A 334 -3.03 15.20 -23.45
C ALA A 334 -2.37 14.36 -24.55
N ALA A 335 -1.23 13.71 -24.28
CA ALA A 335 -0.57 12.83 -25.22
C ALA A 335 -1.44 11.63 -25.64
N GLN A 336 -2.19 11.04 -24.68
CA GLN A 336 -3.13 9.95 -24.98
C GLN A 336 -4.38 10.43 -25.74
N ILE A 337 -4.83 11.66 -25.51
CA ILE A 337 -6.01 12.25 -26.18
C ILE A 337 -5.71 12.79 -27.58
N LYS A 338 -4.43 12.94 -27.97
CA LYS A 338 -4.03 13.34 -29.34
C LYS A 338 -4.67 12.47 -30.42
N GLU A 339 -4.86 11.18 -30.15
CA GLU A 339 -5.50 10.26 -31.07
C GLU A 339 -6.63 9.51 -30.35
N LEU A 340 -7.86 9.68 -30.82
CA LEU A 340 -9.04 9.05 -30.23
C LEU A 340 -9.79 8.26 -31.29
N GLN A 341 -10.23 7.07 -30.92
CA GLN A 341 -11.15 6.28 -31.72
C GLN A 341 -12.55 6.36 -31.11
N ILE A 342 -13.51 6.83 -31.89
CA ILE A 342 -14.88 7.03 -31.45
C ILE A 342 -15.81 6.20 -32.33
N ASN A 343 -16.66 5.43 -31.68
CA ASN A 343 -17.73 4.67 -32.33
C ASN A 343 -19.02 5.50 -32.26
N PHE A 344 -19.62 5.75 -33.42
CA PHE A 344 -20.89 6.44 -33.55
C PHE A 344 -21.95 5.44 -33.96
N THR A 345 -23.05 5.40 -33.22
CA THR A 345 -24.20 4.53 -33.48
C THR A 345 -25.43 5.38 -33.78
N ALA A 346 -26.27 4.94 -34.72
CA ALA A 346 -27.49 5.65 -35.11
C ALA A 346 -28.55 5.65 -34.00
N THR A 347 -28.53 4.67 -33.09
CA THR A 347 -29.50 4.46 -32.01
C THR A 347 -29.63 5.68 -31.07
N ARG A 348 -30.87 5.97 -30.65
CA ARG A 348 -31.26 7.17 -29.90
C ARG A 348 -30.70 7.20 -28.47
#